data_AF-A0A0B6ZH86-F1
#
_entry.id   AF-A0A0B6ZH86-F1
#
_cell.length_a   1.000
_cell.length_b   1.000
_cell.length_c   1.000
_cell.angle_alpha   90.00
_cell.angle_beta   90.00
_cell.angle_gamma   90.00
#
_symmetry.space_group_name_H-M   'P 1'
#
loop_
_entity.id
_entity.type
_entity.pdbx_description
1 polymer ?
#
loop_
_entity_poly.entity_id
_entity_poly.type
_entity_poly.pdbx_seq_one_letter_code
_entity_poly.pdbx_strand_id
1 'polypeptide(L)' 'IIKATRLDKDFDTFSAKDEVEIGDRGLTLSGGQKQRICLARAIYSNSNILLLDDPLSTVDVNIGRHIFA' A
#
# COMPACT_ATOMS: atom_id res chain seq x y z
N ILE A 1 -3.50 8.69 5.34
CA ILE A 1 -3.30 7.26 4.97
C ILE A 1 -2.77 7.13 3.55
N ILE A 2 -3.55 7.44 2.51
CA ILE A 2 -3.13 7.31 1.08
C ILE A 2 -1.75 7.93 0.78
N LYS A 3 -1.53 9.21 1.15
CA LYS A 3 -0.23 9.88 0.94
C LYS A 3 0.91 9.29 1.78
N ALA A 4 0.60 8.79 2.98
CA ALA A 4 1.59 8.21 3.89
C ALA A 4 2.11 6.88 3.35
N THR A 5 1.23 6.09 2.72
CA THR A 5 1.59 4.81 2.09
C THR A 5 1.93 4.95 0.61
N ARG A 6 2.11 6.16 0.09
CA ARG A 6 2.43 6.46 -1.32
C ARG A 6 1.49 5.84 -2.36
N LEU A 7 0.23 5.56 -1.99
CA LEU A 7 -0.79 5.01 -2.89
C LEU A 7 -1.34 6.07 -3.85
N ASP A 8 -1.11 7.36 -3.58
CA ASP A 8 -1.49 8.46 -4.46
C ASP A 8 -0.97 8.27 -5.88
N LYS A 9 0.29 7.85 -6.03
CA LYS A 9 0.88 7.54 -7.34
C LYS A 9 0.33 6.27 -7.98
N ASP A 10 -0.06 5.29 -7.18
CA ASP A 10 -0.61 4.04 -7.70
C ASP A 10 -1.99 4.28 -8.33
N PHE A 11 -2.83 5.09 -7.68
CA PHE A 11 -4.15 5.44 -8.24
C PHE A 11 -4.06 6.15 -9.59
N ASP A 12 -3.03 6.96 -9.82
CA ASP A 12 -2.81 7.60 -11.12
C ASP A 12 -2.48 6.59 -12.24
N THR A 13 -1.98 5.40 -11.88
CA THR A 13 -1.67 4.33 -12.84
C THR A 13 -2.84 3.37 -13.10
N PHE A 14 -3.85 3.38 -12.23
CA PHE A 14 -4.99 2.47 -12.33
C PHE A 14 -6.06 3.03 -13.27
N SER A 15 -6.66 2.15 -14.09
CA SER A 15 -7.66 2.54 -15.09
C SER A 15 -8.90 3.23 -14.49
N ALA A 16 -9.31 2.82 -13.30
CA ALA A 16 -10.42 3.39 -12.55
C ALA A 16 -9.98 4.00 -11.21
N LYS A 17 -8.71 4.41 -11.09
CA LYS A 17 -8.14 5.00 -9.88
C LYS A 17 -8.39 4.14 -8.64
N ASP A 18 -9.05 4.68 -7.63
CA ASP A 18 -9.39 4.00 -6.37
C ASP A 18 -10.56 3.03 -6.50
N GLU A 19 -11.34 3.08 -7.58
CA GLU A 19 -12.41 2.13 -7.90
C GLU A 19 -11.94 0.95 -8.75
N VAL A 20 -10.62 0.82 -8.99
CA VAL A 20 -10.09 -0.27 -9.81
C VAL A 20 -10.38 -1.64 -9.21
N GLU A 21 -10.85 -2.55 -10.06
CA GLU A 21 -11.03 -3.95 -9.68
C GLU A 21 -9.67 -4.65 -9.58
N ILE A 22 -9.38 -5.24 -8.42
CA ILE A 22 -8.07 -5.85 -8.15
C ILE A 22 -7.99 -7.36 -8.50
N GLY A 23 -9.13 -7.96 -8.86
CA GLY A 23 -9.26 -9.40 -9.14
C GLY A 23 -9.03 -10.30 -7.92
N ASP A 24 -9.09 -11.61 -8.12
CA ASP A 24 -8.93 -12.58 -7.03
C ASP A 24 -7.57 -12.43 -6.33
N ARG A 25 -7.58 -12.32 -4.99
CA ARG A 25 -6.40 -12.09 -4.14
C ARG A 25 -5.49 -10.96 -4.64
N GLY A 26 -6.06 -9.94 -5.28
CA GLY A 26 -5.32 -8.81 -5.83
C GLY A 26 -4.44 -9.17 -7.03
N LEU A 27 -4.80 -10.15 -7.86
CA LEU A 27 -4.00 -10.61 -9.00
C LEU A 27 -3.46 -9.49 -9.89
N THR A 28 -4.20 -8.39 -10.06
CA THR A 28 -3.82 -7.28 -10.95
C THR A 28 -2.82 -6.31 -10.32
N LEU A 29 -2.48 -6.48 -9.05
CA LEU A 29 -1.55 -5.61 -8.31
C LEU A 29 -0.13 -6.19 -8.30
N SER A 30 0.87 -5.31 -8.43
CA SER A 30 2.26 -5.67 -8.13
C SER A 30 2.46 -6.00 -6.64
N GLY A 31 3.55 -6.70 -6.30
CA GLY A 31 3.87 -7.03 -4.90
C GLY A 31 3.98 -5.79 -4.00
N GLY A 32 4.67 -4.74 -4.48
CA GLY A 32 4.78 -3.48 -3.75
C GLY A 32 3.44 -2.77 -3.56
N GLN A 33 2.53 -2.82 -4.55
CA GLN A 33 1.18 -2.26 -4.42
C GLN A 33 0.37 -3.04 -3.37
N LYS A 34 0.40 -4.38 -3.40
CA LYS A 34 -0.26 -5.21 -2.38
C LYS A 34 0.23 -4.84 -0.98
N GLN A 35 1.53 -4.68 -0.80
CA GLN A 35 2.13 -4.36 0.49
C GLN A 35 1.72 -2.96 0.98
N ARG A 36 1.74 -1.94 0.11
CA ARG A 36 1.27 -0.58 0.44
C ARG A 36 -0.22 -0.53 0.76
N ILE A 37 -1.05 -1.32 0.08
CA ILE A 37 -2.47 -1.46 0.39
C ILE A 37 -2.67 -2.16 1.74
N CYS A 38 -1.94 -3.24 2.01
CA CYS A 38 -1.97 -3.91 3.32
C CYS A 38 -1.57 -2.95 4.45
N LEU A 39 -0.51 -2.18 4.26
CA LEU A 39 -0.09 -1.17 5.22
C LEU A 39 -1.16 -0.07 5.40
N ALA A 40 -1.75 0.41 4.32
CA ALA A 40 -2.83 1.39 4.38
C ALA A 40 -4.04 0.86 5.15
N ARG A 41 -4.41 -0.41 4.95
CA ARG A 41 -5.47 -1.09 5.71
C ARG A 41 -5.15 -1.19 7.20
N ALA A 42 -3.90 -1.51 7.53
CA ALA A 42 -3.46 -1.60 8.92
C ALA A 42 -3.53 -0.22 9.60
N ILE A 43 -3.07 0.84 8.93
CA ILE A 43 -3.19 2.21 9.46
C ILE A 43 -4.66 2.65 9.55
N TYR A 44 -5.49 2.29 8.57
CA TYR A 44 -6.91 2.62 8.52
C TYR A 44 -7.72 1.99 9.66
N SER A 45 -7.28 0.84 10.19
CA SER A 45 -7.98 0.18 11.31
C SER A 45 -7.95 0.99 12.61
N ASN A 46 -7.13 2.05 12.68
CA ASN A 46 -7.01 2.94 13.83
C ASN A 46 -6.75 2.18 15.16
N SER A 47 -5.95 1.12 15.08
CA SER A 47 -5.57 0.30 16.24
C SER A 47 -4.51 1.01 17.08
N ASN A 48 -4.60 0.91 18.41
CA ASN A 48 -3.60 1.47 19.32
C ASN A 48 -2.21 0.84 19.14
N ILE A 49 -2.17 -0.42 18.71
CA ILE A 49 -0.94 -1.18 18.48
C ILE A 49 -1.05 -1.85 17.11
N LEU A 50 0.01 -1.73 16.31
CA LEU A 50 0.17 -2.35 15.02
C LEU A 50 1.37 -3.29 15.05
N LEU A 51 1.15 -4.55 14.68
CA LEU A 51 2.20 -5.54 14.49
C LEU A 51 2.48 -5.65 12.99
N LEU A 52 3.71 -5.37 12.59
CA LEU A 52 4.14 -5.38 11.20
C LEU A 52 5.27 -6.39 11.06
N ASP A 53 5.05 -7.40 10.21
CA ASP A 53 6.07 -8.39 9.85
C ASP A 53 6.64 -8.03 8.48
N ASP A 54 7.88 -7.53 8.46
CA ASP A 54 8.60 -7.02 7.29
C ASP A 54 7.73 -6.20 6.30
N PRO A 55 7.18 -5.04 6.73
CA PRO A 55 6.21 -4.26 5.95
C PRO A 55 6.81 -3.56 4.71
N LEU A 56 8.11 -3.69 4.45
CA LEU A 56 8.82 -3.06 3.34
C LEU A 56 9.54 -4.03 2.39
N SER A 57 9.50 -5.34 2.64
CA SER A 57 10.23 -6.37 1.87
C SER A 57 10.15 -6.26 0.34
N THR A 58 9.02 -5.81 -0.21
CA THR A 58 8.76 -5.70 -1.65
C THR A 58 8.55 -4.24 -2.09
N VAL A 59 8.89 -3.29 -1.22
CA VAL A 59 8.77 -1.85 -1.47
C VAL A 59 10.14 -1.29 -1.86
N ASP A 60 10.19 -0.51 -2.95
CA ASP A 60 11.41 0.19 -3.37
C ASP A 60 11.99 1.05 -2.24
N VAL A 61 13.32 1.08 -2.12
CA VAL A 61 14.04 1.77 -1.04
C VAL A 61 13.61 3.23 -0.88
N ASN A 62 13.35 3.94 -1.99
CA ASN A 62 12.94 5.34 -1.92
C ASN A 62 11.53 5.49 -1.34
N ILE A 63 10.63 4.55 -1.67
CA ILE A 63 9.28 4.52 -1.12
C ILE A 63 9.32 4.11 0.36
N GLY A 64 10.15 3.13 0.71
CA GLY A 64 10.33 2.69 2.09
C GLY A 64 10.77 3.84 3.01
N ARG A 65 11.72 4.68 2.56
CA ARG A 65 12.11 5.90 3.30
C ARG A 65 10.94 6.86 3.50
N HIS A 66 10.11 7.09 2.48
CA HIS A 66 8.95 7.99 2.60
C HIS A 66 7.89 7.48 3.60
N ILE A 67 7.75 6.16 3.73
CA ILE A 67 6.74 5.56 4.62
C ILE A 67 7.16 5.65 6.10
N PHE A 68 8.45 5.56 6.40
CA PHE A 68 8.98 5.46 7.76
C PHE A 68 9.79 6.66 8.26
N ALA A 69 10.06 7.66 7.42
CA ALA A 69 10.67 8.93 7.80
C ALA A 69 9.60 10.01 7.98
#